data_AF-A0A9E7I0Q0-F1
#
_entry.id   AF-A0A9E7I0Q0-F1
#
_cell.length_a   1.000
_cell.length_b   1.000
_cell.length_c   1.000
_cell.angle_alpha   90.00
_cell.angle_beta   90.00
_cell.angle_gamma   90.00
#
_symmetry.space_group_name_H-M   'P 1'
#
loop_
_entity.id
_entity.type
_entity.pdbx_description
1 polymer ?
#
loop_
_entity_poly.entity_id
_entity_poly.type
_entity_poly.pdbx_seq_one_letter_code
_entity_poly.pdbx_strand_id
1 'polypeptide(L)'
;FVSIDCGASRGYTDSDTGILYEVDDGYVDTGRNDRIAEKYTDNGIYVKTWFTVRSFPEGTRNCYTIPGLKEGDRYLVRASFVHGNYDGQAFGDSVAPPLLFDLYVGVNFWQSINITEVFTLYVAEIITAAPSDSLSICLADIGSGTPFISSLELRHIDNHLAYQDAKQSAALLFYSRYQQHPQTTRGDAHEVPGVVMGTATVAADNFTLQYPLGYGLDSSVETTFYIYLHFADFDYLSGNGSRIFQVRADGNPIVITSVLHIYWQLMSISSISWRSQFWQQMQPMLRDGRLLTPHLLQDRIKEAAAAATTTINT
;
A
#
# COMPACT_ATOMS: atom_id res chain seq x y z
N PHE A 1 -6.39 -13.83 5.43
CA PHE A 1 -6.63 -12.43 5.02
C PHE A 1 -8.12 -12.18 5.08
N VAL A 2 -8.56 -10.93 5.19
CA VAL A 2 -9.98 -10.54 5.11
C VAL A 2 -10.13 -9.40 4.10
N SER A 3 -11.22 -9.43 3.32
CA SER A 3 -11.63 -8.39 2.38
C SER A 3 -13.12 -8.14 2.59
N ILE A 4 -13.48 -6.90 2.91
CA ILE A 4 -14.83 -6.50 3.30
C ILE A 4 -15.34 -5.49 2.27
N ASP A 5 -16.50 -5.76 1.67
CA ASP A 5 -17.26 -4.79 0.89
C ASP A 5 -18.28 -4.11 1.83
N CYS A 6 -17.99 -2.87 2.18
CA CYS A 6 -18.75 -2.12 3.17
C CYS A 6 -20.08 -1.68 2.57
N GLY A 7 -21.19 -2.04 3.22
CA GLY A 7 -22.53 -1.79 2.72
C GLY A 7 -23.08 -2.85 1.76
N ALA A 8 -22.30 -3.87 1.39
CA ALA A 8 -22.79 -4.96 0.57
C ALA A 8 -23.85 -5.79 1.31
N SER A 9 -24.85 -6.28 0.57
CA SER A 9 -25.91 -7.15 1.12
C SER A 9 -25.56 -8.62 1.07
N ARG A 10 -24.58 -9.02 0.25
CA ARG A 10 -24.14 -10.41 0.07
C ARG A 10 -22.66 -10.44 -0.30
N GLY A 11 -21.93 -11.38 0.28
CA GLY A 11 -20.56 -11.67 -0.10
C GLY A 11 -20.46 -12.25 -1.51
N TYR A 12 -19.31 -12.08 -2.14
CA TYR A 12 -19.05 -12.56 -3.50
C TYR A 12 -17.55 -12.79 -3.72
N THR A 13 -17.23 -13.65 -4.68
CA THR A 13 -15.87 -13.73 -5.22
C THR A 13 -15.77 -12.79 -6.40
N ASP A 14 -14.82 -11.86 -6.34
CA ASP A 14 -14.52 -10.97 -7.44
C ASP A 14 -13.95 -11.78 -8.61
N SER A 15 -14.57 -11.66 -9.79
CA SER A 15 -14.22 -12.50 -10.95
C SER A 15 -12.89 -12.13 -11.58
N ASP A 16 -12.40 -10.91 -11.35
CA ASP A 16 -11.18 -10.40 -11.96
C ASP A 16 -9.96 -10.72 -11.10
N THR A 17 -10.10 -10.60 -9.79
CA THR A 17 -9.00 -10.80 -8.83
C THR A 17 -9.05 -12.16 -8.14
N GLY A 18 -10.19 -12.85 -8.14
CA GLY A 18 -10.41 -14.09 -7.39
C GLY A 18 -10.58 -13.87 -5.87
N ILE A 19 -10.58 -12.63 -5.40
CA ILE A 19 -10.69 -12.29 -3.97
C ILE A 19 -12.12 -12.52 -3.50
N LEU A 20 -12.26 -13.20 -2.36
CA LEU A 20 -13.53 -13.29 -1.64
C LEU A 20 -13.75 -11.99 -0.85
N TYR A 21 -14.82 -11.27 -1.19
CA TYR A 21 -15.33 -10.16 -0.41
C TYR A 21 -16.51 -10.62 0.46
N GLU A 22 -16.41 -10.34 1.75
CA GLU A 22 -17.46 -10.56 2.74
C GLU A 22 -18.26 -9.27 2.96
N VAL A 23 -19.45 -9.41 3.54
CA VAL A 23 -20.21 -8.26 4.04
C VAL A 23 -19.56 -7.74 5.33
N ASP A 24 -19.83 -6.48 5.68
CA ASP A 24 -19.31 -5.86 6.90
C ASP A 24 -20.05 -6.23 8.19
N ASP A 25 -21.17 -6.95 8.08
CA ASP A 25 -21.91 -7.47 9.22
C ASP A 25 -21.03 -8.37 10.08
N GLY A 26 -20.98 -8.08 11.39
CA GLY A 26 -20.14 -8.80 12.36
C GLY A 26 -18.75 -8.19 12.56
N TYR A 27 -18.35 -7.22 11.73
CA TYR A 27 -17.13 -6.42 11.95
C TYR A 27 -17.44 -5.05 12.54
N VAL A 28 -18.65 -4.52 12.35
CA VAL A 28 -19.08 -3.20 12.84
C VAL A 28 -20.55 -3.24 13.27
N ASP A 29 -20.88 -2.54 14.36
CA ASP A 29 -22.22 -2.55 14.97
C ASP A 29 -23.08 -1.34 14.60
N THR A 30 -22.47 -0.29 14.05
CA THR A 30 -23.10 1.01 13.81
C THR A 30 -23.08 1.41 12.32
N GLY A 31 -23.70 2.54 12.02
CA GLY A 31 -23.79 3.08 10.67
C GLY A 31 -24.95 2.48 9.87
N ARG A 32 -25.06 2.94 8.63
CA ARG A 32 -26.08 2.49 7.68
C ARG A 32 -25.45 2.18 6.32
N ASN A 33 -26.06 1.24 5.60
CA ASN A 33 -25.57 0.81 4.31
C ASN A 33 -26.30 1.61 3.22
N ASP A 34 -25.53 2.23 2.33
CA ASP A 34 -26.03 3.04 1.23
C ASP A 34 -25.45 2.54 -0.09
N ARG A 35 -26.21 2.66 -1.17
CA ARG A 35 -25.71 2.47 -2.54
C ARG A 35 -25.35 3.82 -3.14
N ILE A 36 -24.34 3.83 -4.00
CA ILE A 36 -24.03 5.01 -4.79
C ILE A 36 -25.13 5.30 -5.81
N ALA A 37 -25.14 6.52 -6.37
CA ALA A 37 -26.09 6.92 -7.40
C ALA A 37 -25.93 6.08 -8.69
N GLU A 38 -27.05 5.67 -9.30
CA GLU A 38 -27.11 4.77 -10.46
C GLU A 38 -26.28 5.26 -11.66
N LYS A 39 -26.18 6.58 -11.86
CA LYS A 39 -25.35 7.17 -12.94
C LYS A 39 -23.88 6.75 -12.90
N TYR A 40 -23.39 6.25 -11.76
CA TYR A 40 -22.02 5.78 -11.59
C TYR A 40 -21.88 4.25 -11.70
N THR A 41 -22.98 3.49 -11.60
CA THR A 41 -22.96 2.03 -11.78
C THR A 41 -23.04 1.61 -13.26
N ASP A 42 -23.59 2.47 -14.12
CA ASP A 42 -23.85 2.16 -15.53
C ASP A 42 -22.65 2.43 -16.47
N ASN A 43 -21.56 3.01 -15.95
CA ASN A 43 -20.42 3.49 -16.74
C ASN A 43 -19.39 2.41 -17.13
N GLY A 44 -19.67 1.12 -16.92
CA GLY A 44 -18.78 0.02 -17.31
C GLY A 44 -17.53 -0.12 -16.44
N ILE A 45 -17.46 0.53 -15.27
CA ILE A 45 -16.46 0.28 -14.23
C ILE A 45 -16.98 -0.89 -13.38
N TYR A 46 -16.22 -1.98 -13.29
CA TYR A 46 -16.69 -3.23 -12.65
C TYR A 46 -16.12 -3.47 -11.25
N VAL A 47 -15.56 -2.44 -10.59
CA VAL A 47 -15.03 -2.59 -9.23
C VAL A 47 -16.20 -2.56 -8.24
N LYS A 48 -16.72 -3.74 -7.92
CA LYS A 48 -17.95 -3.90 -7.13
C LYS A 48 -17.93 -3.17 -5.78
N THR A 49 -16.79 -3.14 -5.11
CA THR A 49 -16.59 -2.45 -3.82
C THR A 49 -16.75 -0.93 -3.91
N TRP A 50 -16.88 -0.35 -5.10
CA TRP A 50 -17.13 1.09 -5.26
C TRP A 50 -18.62 1.43 -5.21
N PHE A 51 -19.50 0.42 -5.30
CA PHE A 51 -20.94 0.63 -5.49
C PHE A 51 -21.75 0.70 -4.21
N THR A 52 -21.14 0.33 -3.10
CA THR A 52 -21.72 0.31 -1.77
C THR A 52 -20.81 1.03 -0.80
N VAL A 53 -21.42 1.66 0.19
CA VAL A 53 -20.72 2.26 1.32
C VAL A 53 -21.46 1.94 2.61
N ARG A 54 -20.71 1.90 3.72
CA ARG A 54 -21.29 2.11 5.05
C ARG A 54 -20.98 3.52 5.50
N SER A 55 -22.01 4.29 5.85
CA SER A 55 -21.92 5.66 6.35
C SER A 55 -22.22 5.73 7.84
N PHE A 56 -21.60 6.68 8.55
CA PHE A 56 -21.69 6.84 10.00
C PHE A 56 -22.21 8.23 10.39
N PRO A 57 -23.51 8.50 10.19
CA PRO A 57 -24.10 9.81 10.52
C PRO A 57 -24.26 10.02 12.03
N GLU A 58 -24.10 8.96 12.83
CA GLU A 58 -24.23 8.97 14.28
C GLU A 58 -22.93 8.50 14.95
N GLY A 59 -22.65 9.06 16.12
CA GLY A 59 -21.45 8.76 16.91
C GLY A 59 -20.21 9.51 16.42
N THR A 60 -19.33 9.84 17.36
CA THR A 60 -18.09 10.58 17.06
C THR A 60 -16.93 9.66 16.63
N ARG A 61 -17.05 8.35 16.90
CA ARG A 61 -16.04 7.35 16.56
C ARG A 61 -16.72 6.01 16.31
N ASN A 62 -16.55 5.47 15.10
CA ASN A 62 -17.15 4.22 14.67
C ASN A 62 -16.04 3.27 14.21
N CYS A 63 -16.00 2.05 14.75
CA CYS A 63 -14.86 1.15 14.60
C CYS A 63 -15.28 -0.19 14.02
N TYR A 64 -14.54 -0.63 13.00
CA TYR A 64 -14.49 -2.02 12.60
C TYR A 64 -13.56 -2.77 13.55
N THR A 65 -13.94 -3.95 14.02
CA THR A 65 -13.08 -4.84 14.79
C THR A 65 -12.81 -6.08 13.97
N ILE A 66 -11.55 -6.26 13.56
CA ILE A 66 -11.12 -7.41 12.76
C ILE A 66 -10.51 -8.46 13.70
N PRO A 67 -11.13 -9.64 13.86
CA PRO A 67 -10.62 -10.70 14.73
C PRO A 67 -9.64 -11.64 13.99
N GLY A 68 -9.01 -12.54 14.75
CA GLY A 68 -8.22 -13.64 14.20
C GLY A 68 -6.80 -13.24 13.78
N LEU A 69 -6.27 -12.17 14.35
CA LEU A 69 -4.89 -11.76 14.16
C LEU A 69 -3.98 -12.53 15.11
N LYS A 70 -2.69 -12.51 14.79
CA LYS A 70 -1.62 -13.02 15.64
C LYS A 70 -0.86 -11.82 16.19
N GLU A 71 -0.84 -11.69 17.51
CA GLU A 71 -0.13 -10.58 18.17
C GLU A 71 1.33 -10.51 17.72
N GLY A 72 1.81 -9.30 17.41
CA GLY A 72 3.17 -9.03 16.95
C GLY A 72 3.41 -9.26 15.46
N ASP A 73 2.57 -10.04 14.78
CA ASP A 73 2.65 -10.22 13.33
C ASP A 73 2.26 -8.93 12.59
N ARG A 74 2.73 -8.80 11.35
CA ARG A 74 2.57 -7.58 10.55
C ARG A 74 1.43 -7.74 9.58
N TYR A 75 0.64 -6.68 9.45
CA TYR A 75 -0.52 -6.66 8.57
C TYR A 75 -0.52 -5.38 7.74
N LEU A 76 -0.77 -5.55 6.44
CA LEU A 76 -1.17 -4.45 5.57
C LEU A 76 -2.67 -4.24 5.73
N VAL A 77 -3.06 -3.05 6.15
CA VAL A 77 -4.45 -2.59 6.18
C VAL A 77 -4.64 -1.61 5.03
N ARG A 78 -5.72 -1.79 4.27
CA ARG A 78 -6.15 -0.86 3.23
C ARG A 78 -7.61 -0.50 3.42
N ALA A 79 -7.91 0.80 3.46
CA ALA A 79 -9.27 1.32 3.45
C ALA A 79 -9.50 2.15 2.19
N SER A 80 -10.65 1.95 1.55
CA SER A 80 -11.02 2.66 0.32
C SER A 80 -12.30 3.45 0.46
N PHE A 81 -12.38 4.58 -0.23
CA PHE A 81 -13.49 5.52 -0.16
C PHE A 81 -13.87 6.00 -1.56
N VAL A 82 -15.12 5.75 -1.95
CA VAL A 82 -15.77 6.29 -3.14
C VAL A 82 -17.10 6.87 -2.71
N HIS A 83 -17.28 8.18 -2.85
CA HIS A 83 -18.49 8.86 -2.40
C HIS A 83 -19.71 8.44 -3.23
N GLY A 84 -19.59 8.43 -4.55
CA GLY A 84 -20.63 8.04 -5.49
C GLY A 84 -21.97 8.76 -5.33
N ASN A 85 -21.99 9.90 -4.62
CA ASN A 85 -23.21 10.64 -4.26
C ASN A 85 -24.21 9.77 -3.47
N TYR A 86 -23.71 8.92 -2.58
CA TYR A 86 -24.53 8.01 -1.77
C TYR A 86 -25.57 8.75 -0.90
N ASP A 87 -25.29 9.99 -0.52
CA ASP A 87 -26.15 10.82 0.34
C ASP A 87 -26.99 11.86 -0.42
N GLY A 88 -26.82 11.95 -1.74
CA GLY A 88 -27.50 12.93 -2.58
C GLY A 88 -27.07 14.38 -2.40
N GLN A 89 -25.98 14.67 -1.69
CA GLN A 89 -25.56 16.04 -1.35
C GLN A 89 -24.49 16.62 -2.30
N ALA A 90 -23.97 15.82 -3.23
CA ALA A 90 -22.94 16.30 -4.15
C ALA A 90 -23.47 17.34 -5.15
N PHE A 91 -22.61 18.30 -5.52
CA PHE A 91 -22.90 19.29 -6.55
C PHE A 91 -22.14 18.95 -7.83
N GLY A 92 -22.84 18.38 -8.81
CA GLY A 92 -22.23 17.90 -10.05
C GLY A 92 -21.32 16.70 -9.79
N ASP A 93 -20.02 16.87 -10.05
CA ASP A 93 -18.97 15.87 -9.82
C ASP A 93 -18.07 16.23 -8.62
N SER A 94 -18.47 17.22 -7.82
CA SER A 94 -17.71 17.71 -6.66
C SER A 94 -18.47 17.53 -5.35
N VAL A 95 -17.72 17.23 -4.28
CA VAL A 95 -18.16 17.26 -2.88
C VAL A 95 -17.69 18.59 -2.29
N ALA A 96 -18.63 19.53 -2.10
CA ALA A 96 -18.34 20.90 -1.68
C ALA A 96 -19.33 21.37 -0.59
N PRO A 97 -18.86 21.73 0.62
CA PRO A 97 -17.46 21.72 1.08
C PRO A 97 -16.87 20.29 1.12
N PRO A 98 -15.53 20.15 1.13
CA PRO A 98 -14.89 18.84 1.23
C PRO A 98 -15.34 18.08 2.47
N LEU A 99 -15.57 16.79 2.31
CA LEU A 99 -15.90 15.91 3.41
C LEU A 99 -14.59 15.42 4.05
N LEU A 100 -14.43 15.69 5.34
CA LEU A 100 -13.22 15.38 6.12
C LEU A 100 -13.56 14.54 7.35
N PHE A 101 -12.77 13.50 7.58
CA PHE A 101 -12.81 12.68 8.80
C PHE A 101 -11.46 12.04 9.04
N ASP A 102 -11.24 11.56 10.26
CA ASP A 102 -9.97 10.96 10.64
C ASP A 102 -10.07 9.44 10.70
N LEU A 103 -9.01 8.76 10.25
CA LEU A 103 -8.80 7.34 10.46
C LEU A 103 -7.89 7.10 11.66
N TYR A 104 -8.19 6.03 12.39
CA TYR A 104 -7.38 5.53 13.49
C TYR A 104 -7.18 4.02 13.38
N VAL A 105 -5.99 3.56 13.78
CA VAL A 105 -5.70 2.16 14.03
C VAL A 105 -5.62 1.96 15.55
N GLY A 106 -6.58 1.25 16.12
CA GLY A 106 -6.80 1.23 17.56
C GLY A 106 -7.07 2.64 18.06
N VAL A 107 -6.22 3.14 18.96
CA VAL A 107 -6.27 4.52 19.48
C VAL A 107 -5.37 5.49 18.70
N ASN A 108 -4.51 4.98 17.83
CA ASN A 108 -3.48 5.76 17.16
C ASN A 108 -4.05 6.43 15.91
N PHE A 109 -3.81 7.73 15.76
CA PHE A 109 -4.14 8.44 14.53
C PHE A 109 -3.44 7.77 13.36
N TRP A 110 -4.14 7.63 12.24
CA TRP A 110 -3.58 7.10 11.00
C TRP A 110 -3.41 8.24 10.00
N GLN A 111 -4.52 8.82 9.53
CA GLN A 111 -4.52 9.96 8.61
C GLN A 111 -5.91 10.60 8.52
N SER A 112 -5.96 11.85 8.07
CA SER A 112 -7.23 12.49 7.69
C SER A 112 -7.57 12.15 6.24
N ILE A 113 -8.83 11.79 6.01
CA ILE A 113 -9.39 11.56 4.68
C ILE A 113 -10.04 12.85 4.20
N ASN A 114 -9.76 13.21 2.94
CA ASN A 114 -10.28 14.41 2.30
C ASN A 114 -10.95 14.06 0.98
N ILE A 115 -12.28 14.03 1.00
CA ILE A 115 -13.12 13.68 -0.14
C ILE A 115 -13.60 14.98 -0.81
N THR A 116 -13.15 15.20 -2.04
CA THR A 116 -13.45 16.40 -2.84
C THR A 116 -14.22 16.09 -4.11
N GLU A 117 -14.15 14.84 -4.59
CA GLU A 117 -14.74 14.40 -5.84
C GLU A 117 -15.73 13.26 -5.60
N VAL A 118 -16.76 13.23 -6.43
CA VAL A 118 -17.86 12.29 -6.22
C VAL A 118 -17.46 10.87 -6.60
N PHE A 119 -16.76 10.67 -7.71
CA PHE A 119 -16.51 9.33 -8.23
C PHE A 119 -15.02 9.09 -8.51
N THR A 120 -14.23 9.30 -7.46
CA THR A 120 -12.79 9.08 -7.42
C THR A 120 -12.47 8.14 -6.27
N LEU A 121 -11.50 7.25 -6.47
CA LEU A 121 -11.02 6.32 -5.45
C LEU A 121 -10.00 7.04 -4.56
N TYR A 122 -10.33 7.16 -3.28
CA TYR A 122 -9.38 7.55 -2.24
C TYR A 122 -8.97 6.31 -1.45
N VAL A 123 -7.69 6.19 -1.13
CA VAL A 123 -7.12 5.01 -0.46
C VAL A 123 -6.26 5.44 0.72
N ALA A 124 -6.41 4.73 1.83
CA ALA A 124 -5.49 4.73 2.95
C ALA A 124 -4.79 3.37 3.03
N GLU A 125 -3.46 3.35 3.10
CA GLU A 125 -2.68 2.13 3.37
C GLU A 125 -1.77 2.32 4.59
N ILE A 126 -1.68 1.29 5.43
CA ILE A 126 -0.79 1.24 6.59
C ILE A 126 -0.32 -0.19 6.83
N ILE A 127 0.95 -0.35 7.20
CA ILE A 127 1.48 -1.60 7.73
C ILE A 127 1.66 -1.43 9.23
N THR A 128 1.07 -2.33 10.02
CA THR A 128 1.13 -2.25 11.48
C THR A 128 1.37 -3.62 12.09
N ALA A 129 2.00 -3.64 13.26
CA ALA A 129 2.05 -4.85 14.08
C ALA A 129 0.71 -5.01 14.81
N ALA A 130 0.17 -6.22 14.84
CA ALA A 130 -1.06 -6.50 15.58
C ALA A 130 -0.82 -6.32 17.10
N PRO A 131 -1.64 -5.51 17.79
CA PRO A 131 -1.50 -5.29 19.23
C PRO A 131 -2.03 -6.48 20.05
N SER A 132 -2.93 -7.27 19.48
CA SER A 132 -3.50 -8.49 20.08
C SER A 132 -4.02 -9.43 18.99
N ASP A 133 -4.93 -10.33 19.34
CA ASP A 133 -5.69 -11.19 18.44
C ASP A 133 -6.76 -10.47 17.59
N SER A 134 -6.89 -9.15 17.74
CA SER A 134 -7.79 -8.32 16.96
C SER A 134 -7.20 -6.94 16.68
N LEU A 135 -7.72 -6.27 15.65
CA LEU A 135 -7.34 -4.90 15.29
C LEU A 135 -8.58 -4.06 15.01
N SER A 136 -8.66 -2.89 15.64
CA SER A 136 -9.73 -1.93 15.38
C SER A 136 -9.31 -0.89 14.35
N ILE A 137 -10.16 -0.64 13.36
CA ILE A 137 -10.00 0.44 12.37
C ILE A 137 -11.17 1.40 12.56
N CYS A 138 -10.89 2.62 13.00
CA CYS A 138 -11.93 3.57 13.39
C CYS A 138 -11.98 4.78 12.47
N LEU A 139 -13.20 5.21 12.16
CA LEU A 139 -13.51 6.46 11.50
C LEU A 139 -14.04 7.43 12.55
N ALA A 140 -13.41 8.59 12.69
CA ALA A 140 -13.79 9.62 13.65
C ALA A 140 -14.37 10.84 12.94
N ASP A 141 -15.55 11.25 13.38
CA ASP A 141 -16.21 12.48 12.91
C ASP A 141 -15.52 13.70 13.53
N ILE A 142 -15.09 14.62 12.66
CA ILE A 142 -14.45 15.88 13.05
C ILE A 142 -15.37 17.11 12.79
N GLY A 143 -16.64 16.87 12.47
CA GLY A 143 -17.65 17.90 12.22
C GLY A 143 -17.65 18.44 10.78
N SER A 144 -17.06 17.71 9.83
CA SER A 144 -16.90 18.15 8.43
C SER A 144 -17.48 17.13 7.44
N GLY A 145 -18.69 16.66 7.70
CA GLY A 145 -19.42 15.68 6.88
C GLY A 145 -19.48 14.31 7.52
N THR A 146 -20.18 13.36 6.87
CA THR A 146 -20.43 12.03 7.43
C THR A 146 -19.30 11.07 7.08
N PRO A 147 -18.56 10.50 8.06
CA PRO A 147 -17.56 9.48 7.76
C PRO A 147 -18.21 8.28 7.07
N PHE A 148 -17.52 7.73 6.07
CA PHE A 148 -17.98 6.55 5.33
C PHE A 148 -16.80 5.69 4.91
N ILE A 149 -17.06 4.46 4.50
CA ILE A 149 -16.07 3.52 3.96
C ILE A 149 -16.72 2.63 2.91
N SER A 150 -15.98 2.33 1.84
CA SER A 150 -16.43 1.49 0.72
C SER A 150 -15.85 0.08 0.81
N SER A 151 -14.59 -0.07 1.22
CA SER A 151 -14.01 -1.38 1.52
C SER A 151 -12.90 -1.30 2.56
N LEU A 152 -12.72 -2.42 3.27
CA LEU A 152 -11.66 -2.62 4.25
C LEU A 152 -10.98 -3.97 4.01
N GLU A 153 -9.67 -3.95 3.83
CA GLU A 153 -8.88 -5.12 3.49
C GLU A 153 -7.69 -5.27 4.43
N LEU A 154 -7.46 -6.49 4.91
CA LEU A 154 -6.36 -6.83 5.80
C LEU A 154 -5.60 -8.04 5.26
N ARG A 155 -4.31 -7.87 4.98
CA ARG A 155 -3.40 -8.94 4.56
C ARG A 155 -2.35 -9.20 5.62
N HIS A 156 -2.17 -10.45 5.99
CA HIS A 156 -1.05 -10.89 6.83
C HIS A 156 0.23 -10.88 6.00
N ILE A 157 1.33 -10.40 6.58
CA ILE A 157 2.65 -10.43 5.96
C ILE A 157 3.40 -11.63 6.50
N ASP A 158 3.41 -12.73 5.73
CA ASP A 158 4.00 -14.01 6.17
C ASP A 158 5.53 -13.95 6.37
N ASN A 159 6.21 -13.01 5.72
CA ASN A 159 7.64 -12.83 5.90
C ASN A 159 7.94 -12.01 7.17
N HIS A 160 8.30 -12.70 8.25
CA HIS A 160 8.71 -12.09 9.52
C HIS A 160 9.91 -11.12 9.44
N LEU A 161 10.70 -11.17 8.36
CA LEU A 161 11.81 -10.24 8.11
C LEU A 161 11.39 -8.98 7.34
N ALA A 162 10.19 -8.95 6.77
CA ALA A 162 9.68 -7.78 6.06
C ALA A 162 9.10 -6.76 7.05
N TYR A 163 9.27 -5.48 6.73
CA TYR A 163 8.64 -4.37 7.45
C TYR A 163 8.89 -4.36 8.98
N GLN A 164 10.12 -4.69 9.40
CA GLN A 164 10.46 -4.79 10.82
C GLN A 164 10.30 -3.47 11.60
N ASP A 165 10.34 -2.34 10.90
CA ASP A 165 10.13 -1.01 11.46
C ASP A 165 8.66 -0.79 11.88
N ALA A 166 7.71 -1.56 11.33
CA ALA A 166 6.37 -1.69 11.88
C ALA A 166 6.42 -2.56 13.15
N LYS A 167 6.35 -1.91 14.30
CA LYS A 167 6.35 -2.53 15.63
C LYS A 167 5.18 -1.99 16.44
N GLN A 168 4.92 -2.52 17.62
CA GLN A 168 3.77 -2.07 18.43
C GLN A 168 3.79 -0.55 18.71
N SER A 169 4.98 0.06 18.78
CA SER A 169 5.14 1.50 19.04
C SER A 169 5.20 2.38 17.80
N ALA A 170 5.08 1.80 16.59
CA ALA A 170 5.35 2.48 15.34
C ALA A 170 4.65 1.76 14.17
N ALA A 171 3.77 2.47 13.47
CA ALA A 171 3.17 1.98 12.25
C ALA A 171 3.82 2.61 11.02
N LEU A 172 3.60 1.95 9.89
CA LEU A 172 4.15 2.31 8.61
C LEU A 172 3.05 2.83 7.66
N LEU A 173 2.89 4.15 7.53
CA LEU A 173 2.00 4.78 6.54
C LEU A 173 2.49 4.67 5.09
N PHE A 174 1.57 4.44 4.16
CA PHE A 174 1.89 4.46 2.74
C PHE A 174 2.14 5.88 2.19
N TYR A 175 3.24 6.07 1.46
CA TYR A 175 3.49 7.29 0.68
C TYR A 175 3.39 7.06 -0.83
N SER A 176 4.09 6.06 -1.36
CA SER A 176 4.08 5.73 -2.78
C SER A 176 4.48 4.28 -3.06
N ARG A 177 4.05 3.76 -4.21
CA ARG A 177 4.47 2.46 -4.74
C ARG A 177 4.80 2.65 -6.22
N TYR A 178 5.93 2.12 -6.66
CA TYR A 178 6.29 2.10 -8.07
C TYR A 178 6.32 0.65 -8.57
N GLN A 179 5.47 0.34 -9.55
CA GLN A 179 5.49 -0.93 -10.27
C GLN A 179 6.06 -0.67 -11.67
N GLN A 180 7.10 -1.42 -12.05
CA GLN A 180 7.67 -1.33 -13.39
C GLN A 180 7.03 -2.41 -14.27
N HIS A 181 6.27 -1.95 -15.27
CA HIS A 181 5.22 -2.62 -16.04
C HIS A 181 3.82 -2.61 -15.39
N PRO A 182 2.82 -1.99 -16.05
CA PRO A 182 1.42 -2.18 -15.70
C PRO A 182 1.07 -3.67 -15.81
N GLN A 183 0.36 -4.17 -14.82
CA GLN A 183 -0.34 -5.46 -14.89
C GLN A 183 -1.07 -5.57 -16.24
N THR A 184 -0.62 -6.47 -17.12
CA THR A 184 -1.43 -6.93 -18.26
C THR A 184 -2.35 -8.09 -17.86
N THR A 185 -2.30 -8.51 -16.59
CA THR A 185 -3.08 -9.60 -16.01
C THR A 185 -4.01 -9.10 -14.91
N ARG A 186 -5.27 -9.52 -14.94
CA ARG A 186 -6.23 -9.30 -13.86
C ARG A 186 -5.77 -10.10 -12.62
N GLY A 187 -5.62 -9.47 -11.44
CA GLY A 187 -5.10 -10.13 -10.23
C GLY A 187 -5.15 -9.24 -8.97
N ASP A 188 -4.89 -9.82 -7.79
CA ASP A 188 -4.93 -9.14 -6.48
C ASP A 188 -3.83 -8.07 -6.35
N ALA A 189 -4.22 -6.81 -6.12
CA ALA A 189 -3.32 -5.67 -5.94
C ALA A 189 -2.54 -5.68 -4.60
N HIS A 190 -2.89 -6.59 -3.68
CA HIS A 190 -2.32 -6.71 -2.34
C HIS A 190 -1.28 -7.82 -2.20
N GLU A 191 -1.20 -8.74 -3.15
CA GLU A 191 -0.06 -9.64 -3.21
C GLU A 191 1.20 -8.82 -3.50
N VAL A 192 2.33 -9.14 -2.87
CA VAL A 192 3.64 -8.82 -3.47
C VAL A 192 3.68 -9.74 -4.69
N PRO A 193 3.39 -9.23 -5.90
CA PRO A 193 2.70 -10.12 -6.82
C PRO A 193 3.63 -11.24 -7.24
N GLY A 194 3.20 -12.50 -7.15
CA GLY A 194 3.94 -13.63 -7.73
C GLY A 194 4.22 -13.43 -9.24
N VAL A 195 3.44 -12.54 -9.89
CA VAL A 195 3.60 -12.09 -11.28
C VAL A 195 4.53 -10.88 -11.43
N VAL A 196 4.62 -10.00 -10.43
CA VAL A 196 5.59 -8.88 -10.43
C VAL A 196 6.97 -9.40 -10.04
N MET A 197 7.02 -10.37 -9.13
CA MET A 197 8.03 -11.41 -9.03
C MET A 197 7.98 -12.38 -10.24
N GLY A 198 7.71 -11.88 -11.46
CA GLY A 198 7.73 -12.62 -12.73
C GLY A 198 8.11 -11.73 -13.92
N THR A 199 7.93 -10.40 -13.82
CA THR A 199 8.12 -9.41 -14.91
C THR A 199 9.31 -8.48 -14.68
N ALA A 200 10.06 -8.14 -15.74
CA ALA A 200 11.36 -7.45 -15.63
C ALA A 200 11.33 -5.99 -15.96
N THR A 201 12.26 -5.24 -15.40
CA THR A 201 12.82 -4.10 -16.10
C THR A 201 14.33 -4.18 -16.13
N VAL A 202 14.90 -3.91 -17.30
CA VAL A 202 16.32 -3.70 -17.50
C VAL A 202 16.51 -2.19 -17.58
N ALA A 203 17.54 -1.69 -16.93
CA ALA A 203 17.90 -0.28 -17.01
C ALA A 203 17.99 0.17 -18.48
N ALA A 204 17.43 1.33 -18.83
CA ALA A 204 17.43 1.82 -20.21
C ALA A 204 18.85 2.06 -20.77
N ASP A 205 19.81 2.31 -19.88
CA ASP A 205 21.24 2.43 -20.16
C ASP A 205 22.01 1.12 -19.86
N ASN A 206 21.33 0.01 -19.53
CA ASN A 206 21.89 -1.24 -19.01
C ASN A 206 22.66 -1.12 -17.68
N PHE A 207 22.73 0.05 -17.05
CA PHE A 207 23.56 0.26 -15.86
C PHE A 207 22.81 0.83 -14.68
N THR A 208 21.72 1.55 -14.92
CA THR A 208 21.11 2.44 -13.95
C THR A 208 19.59 2.39 -13.98
N LEU A 209 18.98 1.99 -12.86
CA LEU A 209 17.55 2.23 -12.61
C LEU A 209 17.41 3.50 -11.75
N GLN A 210 16.66 4.49 -12.25
CA GLN A 210 16.35 5.72 -11.51
C GLN A 210 14.87 5.82 -11.14
N TYR A 211 14.60 6.21 -9.89
CA TYR A 211 13.25 6.40 -9.36
C TYR A 211 13.12 7.78 -8.72
N PRO A 212 12.21 8.63 -9.22
CA PRO A 212 11.81 9.84 -8.50
C PRO A 212 10.93 9.43 -7.32
N LEU A 213 11.31 9.80 -6.09
CA LEU A 213 10.34 9.85 -5.00
C LEU A 213 9.69 11.23 -5.07
N GLY A 214 8.35 11.29 -5.07
CA GLY A 214 7.57 12.47 -5.43
C GLY A 214 7.96 13.80 -4.77
N TYR A 215 7.46 14.90 -5.35
CA TYR A 215 7.71 16.26 -4.86
C TYR A 215 6.75 16.64 -3.73
N GLY A 216 7.26 17.34 -2.71
CA GLY A 216 6.43 18.17 -1.82
C GLY A 216 6.10 17.54 -0.48
N LEU A 217 7.04 17.58 0.45
CA LEU A 217 6.74 17.43 1.87
C LEU A 217 7.20 18.71 2.58
N ASP A 218 6.33 19.23 3.44
CA ASP A 218 6.61 20.41 4.25
C ASP A 218 7.85 20.12 5.11
N SER A 219 8.89 20.94 4.93
CA SER A 219 10.17 20.81 5.63
C SER A 219 10.10 21.16 7.11
N SER A 220 8.91 21.51 7.60
CA SER A 220 8.63 21.89 8.99
C SER A 220 8.57 20.72 9.98
N VAL A 221 8.41 19.47 9.52
CA VAL A 221 8.35 18.27 10.38
C VAL A 221 9.45 17.27 10.01
N GLU A 222 10.24 16.83 10.99
CA GLU A 222 11.22 15.76 10.80
C GLU A 222 10.50 14.44 10.53
N THR A 223 10.43 14.06 9.25
CA THR A 223 9.77 12.83 8.80
C THR A 223 10.83 11.80 8.45
N THR A 224 10.81 10.66 9.13
CA THR A 224 11.68 9.52 8.78
C THR A 224 11.02 8.75 7.65
N PHE A 225 11.78 8.36 6.61
CA PHE A 225 11.29 7.56 5.51
C PHE A 225 11.94 6.17 5.52
N TYR A 226 11.12 5.14 5.40
CA TYR A 226 11.57 3.78 5.11
C TYR A 226 11.46 3.52 3.61
N ILE A 227 12.33 2.70 3.02
CA ILE A 227 12.27 2.33 1.60
C ILE A 227 12.38 0.82 1.55
N TYR A 228 11.36 0.12 1.07
CA TYR A 228 11.35 -1.35 1.03
C TYR A 228 11.56 -1.86 -0.40
N LEU A 229 12.79 -2.16 -0.77
CA LEU A 229 13.05 -2.75 -2.09
C LEU A 229 12.74 -4.24 -2.06
N HIS A 230 12.01 -4.73 -3.07
CA HIS A 230 11.67 -6.15 -3.21
C HIS A 230 12.33 -6.66 -4.48
N PHE A 231 13.08 -7.76 -4.39
CA PHE A 231 13.85 -8.30 -5.51
C PHE A 231 13.49 -9.76 -5.76
N ALA A 232 13.49 -10.17 -7.02
CA ALA A 232 13.46 -11.57 -7.41
C ALA A 232 14.49 -11.87 -8.50
N ASP A 233 15.22 -12.98 -8.33
CA ASP A 233 16.04 -13.57 -9.40
C ASP A 233 15.25 -14.66 -10.12
N PHE A 234 15.35 -14.67 -11.45
CA PHE A 234 14.71 -15.66 -12.32
C PHE A 234 15.71 -16.53 -13.06
N ASP A 235 17.00 -16.20 -12.97
CA ASP A 235 18.04 -16.89 -13.72
C ASP A 235 18.75 -17.88 -12.81
N TYR A 236 18.89 -19.12 -13.30
CA TYR A 236 19.74 -20.10 -12.65
C TYR A 236 21.20 -19.70 -12.90
N LEU A 237 21.84 -19.06 -11.92
CA LEU A 237 23.27 -18.79 -11.97
C LEU A 237 24.01 -20.14 -12.04
N SER A 238 24.67 -20.42 -13.16
CA SER A 238 25.49 -21.63 -13.28
C SER A 238 26.70 -21.53 -12.33
N GLY A 239 26.74 -22.37 -11.29
CA GLY A 239 27.82 -22.42 -10.30
C GLY A 239 27.53 -21.61 -9.02
N ASN A 240 28.57 -21.30 -8.25
CA ASN A 240 28.50 -20.56 -6.97
C ASN A 240 28.38 -19.03 -7.17
N GLY A 241 27.68 -18.60 -8.22
CA GLY A 241 27.57 -17.20 -8.65
C GLY A 241 26.64 -16.37 -7.75
N SER A 242 26.94 -15.09 -7.59
CA SER A 242 26.10 -14.14 -6.83
C SER A 242 26.00 -12.81 -7.57
N ARG A 243 24.81 -12.19 -7.59
CA ARG A 243 24.62 -10.81 -8.07
C ARG A 243 24.82 -9.83 -6.93
N ILE A 244 25.57 -8.75 -7.20
CA ILE A 244 25.76 -7.63 -6.26
C ILE A 244 25.26 -6.36 -6.94
N PHE A 245 24.43 -5.62 -6.22
CA PHE A 245 23.98 -4.29 -6.63
C PHE A 245 24.25 -3.29 -5.52
N GLN A 246 24.51 -2.05 -5.93
CA GLN A 246 24.63 -0.91 -5.04
C GLN A 246 23.38 -0.05 -5.16
N VAL A 247 22.75 0.22 -4.02
CA VAL A 247 21.59 1.14 -3.93
C VAL A 247 22.10 2.48 -3.43
N ARG A 248 21.82 3.56 -4.17
CA ARG A 248 22.24 4.92 -3.83
C ARG A 248 21.04 5.87 -3.63
N ALA A 249 21.18 6.74 -2.63
CA ALA A 249 20.33 7.89 -2.31
C ALA A 249 21.12 9.17 -2.59
N ASP A 250 20.63 10.04 -3.47
CA ASP A 250 21.27 11.34 -3.75
C ASP A 250 22.77 11.21 -4.09
N GLY A 251 23.10 10.16 -4.86
CA GLY A 251 24.47 9.81 -5.24
C GLY A 251 25.29 9.09 -4.18
N ASN A 252 24.85 9.08 -2.91
CA ASN A 252 25.51 8.41 -1.79
C ASN A 252 25.07 6.95 -1.65
N PRO A 253 25.98 6.00 -1.42
CA PRO A 253 25.62 4.61 -1.22
C PRO A 253 24.85 4.40 0.09
N ILE A 254 23.66 3.80 0.00
CA ILE A 254 22.84 3.37 1.14
C ILE A 254 23.24 1.96 1.54
N VAL A 255 23.42 1.10 0.53
CA VAL A 255 23.88 -0.29 0.71
C VAL A 255 24.96 -0.58 -0.32
N ILE A 256 26.11 -1.01 0.20
CA ILE A 256 27.34 -1.22 -0.59
C ILE A 256 27.37 -2.65 -1.18
N THR A 257 26.69 -3.61 -0.55
CA THR A 257 26.68 -5.01 -0.99
C THR A 257 25.38 -5.70 -0.59
N SER A 258 24.45 -5.84 -1.54
CA SER A 258 23.37 -6.83 -1.41
C SER A 258 23.77 -8.06 -2.18
N VAL A 259 24.04 -9.16 -1.48
CA VAL A 259 24.27 -10.48 -2.10
C VAL A 259 22.89 -11.13 -2.24
N LEU A 260 22.42 -11.30 -3.47
CA LEU A 260 21.20 -12.05 -3.72
C LEU A 260 21.49 -13.54 -3.46
N HIS A 261 21.26 -13.99 -2.23
CA HIS A 261 21.22 -15.40 -1.90
C HIS A 261 19.78 -15.87 -2.08
N ILE A 262 19.60 -16.68 -3.12
CA ILE A 262 18.54 -17.67 -3.22
C ILE A 262 17.19 -17.12 -3.75
N TYR A 263 16.80 -17.76 -4.85
CA TYR A 263 15.45 -17.91 -5.41
C TYR A 263 14.31 -17.58 -4.41
N TRP A 264 13.49 -16.57 -4.72
CA TRP A 264 12.28 -16.12 -3.97
C TRP A 264 12.46 -15.44 -2.59
N GLN A 265 13.66 -15.02 -2.18
CA GLN A 265 13.80 -14.29 -0.91
C GLN A 265 13.63 -12.76 -1.06
N LEU A 266 12.70 -12.21 -0.28
CA LEU A 266 12.51 -10.78 -0.04
C LEU A 266 13.67 -10.22 0.80
N MET A 267 14.47 -9.32 0.23
CA MET A 267 15.47 -8.55 0.98
C MET A 267 14.98 -7.13 1.24
N SER A 268 14.52 -6.84 2.45
CA SER A 268 14.21 -5.48 2.89
C SER A 268 15.49 -4.75 3.34
N ILE A 269 15.79 -3.62 2.69
CA ILE A 269 16.91 -2.75 3.07
C ILE A 269 16.32 -1.57 3.84
N SER A 270 16.70 -1.35 5.10
CA SER A 270 16.07 -0.34 5.96
C SER A 270 16.90 0.93 6.18
N SER A 271 16.16 2.04 6.27
CA SER A 271 16.43 3.34 6.89
C SER A 271 17.30 4.37 6.16
N ILE A 272 16.69 5.55 5.89
CA ILE A 272 17.40 6.83 5.80
C ILE A 272 16.47 7.97 6.24
N SER A 273 16.94 8.86 7.13
CA SER A 273 16.21 10.07 7.57
C SER A 273 16.62 11.28 6.73
N TRP A 274 15.68 12.14 6.27
CA TRP A 274 15.98 13.15 5.25
C TRP A 274 15.20 14.47 5.28
N ARG A 275 15.77 15.47 4.58
CA ARG A 275 15.23 16.81 4.28
C ARG A 275 15.28 17.09 2.76
N SER A 276 14.21 16.75 2.03
CA SER A 276 13.86 17.16 0.64
C SER A 276 14.66 16.63 -0.58
N GLN A 277 13.91 16.51 -1.71
CA GLN A 277 14.20 16.14 -3.11
C GLN A 277 15.15 14.97 -3.38
N PHE A 278 14.61 13.92 -4.03
CA PHE A 278 15.30 12.64 -4.13
C PHE A 278 15.26 12.00 -5.52
N TRP A 279 16.41 11.47 -5.92
CA TRP A 279 16.55 10.53 -7.04
C TRP A 279 17.30 9.29 -6.54
N GLN A 280 16.73 8.10 -6.72
CA GLN A 280 17.46 6.86 -6.46
C GLN A 280 18.22 6.42 -7.71
N GLN A 281 19.45 5.90 -7.55
CA GLN A 281 20.25 5.36 -8.65
C GLN A 281 20.74 3.95 -8.26
N MET A 282 20.33 2.90 -8.99
CA MET A 282 20.83 1.53 -8.76
C MET A 282 21.88 1.14 -9.79
N GLN A 283 23.08 0.71 -9.37
CA GLN A 283 24.14 0.20 -10.27
C GLN A 283 24.58 -1.23 -9.90
N PRO A 284 24.55 -2.20 -10.83
CA PRO A 284 25.07 -3.55 -10.59
C PRO A 284 26.60 -3.62 -10.73
N MET A 285 27.28 -4.38 -9.87
CA MET A 285 28.73 -4.61 -9.90
C MET A 285 29.09 -6.08 -9.64
N LEU A 286 30.20 -6.58 -10.20
CA LEU A 286 30.73 -7.90 -9.85
C LEU A 286 31.60 -7.86 -8.58
N ARG A 287 31.81 -9.04 -7.98
CA ARG A 287 32.60 -9.26 -6.75
C ARG A 287 34.06 -8.79 -6.85
N ASP A 288 34.59 -8.53 -8.04
CA ASP A 288 35.95 -8.06 -8.30
C ASP A 288 36.06 -6.54 -8.52
N GLY A 289 34.98 -5.78 -8.30
CA GLY A 289 34.96 -4.32 -8.44
C GLY A 289 34.93 -3.81 -9.88
N ARG A 290 34.77 -4.69 -10.87
CA ARG A 290 34.61 -4.30 -12.28
C ARG A 290 33.14 -4.03 -12.60
N LEU A 291 32.90 -2.95 -13.34
CA LEU A 291 31.62 -2.70 -14.02
C LEU A 291 31.41 -3.80 -15.06
N LEU A 292 30.23 -4.41 -15.09
CA LEU A 292 29.87 -5.41 -16.10
C LEU A 292 29.87 -4.78 -17.49
N THR A 293 30.45 -5.43 -18.49
CA THR A 293 30.31 -4.97 -19.89
C THR A 293 28.91 -5.28 -20.44
N PRO A 294 28.37 -4.48 -21.39
CA PRO A 294 26.94 -4.41 -21.73
C PRO A 294 26.26 -5.72 -22.16
N HIS A 295 27.03 -6.74 -22.58
CA HIS A 295 26.49 -8.01 -23.08
C HIS A 295 26.16 -9.04 -21.98
N LEU A 296 26.66 -8.87 -20.75
CA LEU A 296 26.42 -9.79 -19.63
C LEU A 296 25.30 -9.33 -18.70
N LEU A 297 24.57 -8.29 -19.09
CA LEU A 297 23.55 -7.60 -18.31
C LEU A 297 22.14 -7.81 -18.88
N GLN A 298 21.88 -8.99 -19.47
CA GLN A 298 20.52 -9.41 -19.81
C GLN A 298 19.71 -9.85 -18.58
N ASP A 299 20.28 -9.71 -17.39
CA ASP A 299 19.82 -10.40 -16.20
C ASP A 299 19.14 -9.45 -15.20
N ARG A 300 17.88 -9.16 -15.51
CA ARG A 300 16.69 -9.26 -14.63
C ARG A 300 16.88 -9.10 -13.10
N ILE A 301 17.29 -7.93 -12.61
CA ILE A 301 16.91 -7.46 -11.26
C ILE A 301 15.64 -6.63 -11.42
N LYS A 302 14.55 -7.01 -10.74
CA LYS A 302 13.22 -6.50 -11.06
C LYS A 302 12.48 -6.20 -9.78
N GLU A 303 11.99 -4.97 -9.73
CA GLU A 303 11.22 -4.34 -8.68
C GLU A 303 12.02 -3.64 -7.57
N ALA A 304 11.48 -2.49 -7.19
CA ALA A 304 11.91 -1.55 -6.17
C ALA A 304 10.63 -0.87 -5.68
N ALA A 305 9.87 -1.52 -4.81
CA ALA A 305 8.66 -0.93 -4.25
C ALA A 305 9.02 0.04 -3.13
N ALA A 306 9.51 1.24 -3.45
CA ALA A 306 9.87 2.21 -2.44
C ALA A 306 8.64 2.74 -1.67
N ALA A 307 8.22 2.03 -0.62
CA ALA A 307 7.19 2.48 0.31
C ALA A 307 7.80 3.47 1.30
N ALA A 308 7.89 4.73 0.90
CA ALA A 308 8.18 5.82 1.81
C ALA A 308 7.13 5.81 2.92
N THR A 309 7.61 5.88 4.16
CA THR A 309 6.73 5.65 5.29
C THR A 309 7.15 6.47 6.48
N THR A 310 6.21 7.18 7.12
CA THR A 310 6.46 7.90 8.38
C THR A 310 6.07 7.08 9.60
N THR A 311 6.81 7.28 10.68
CA THR A 311 6.52 6.74 12.01
C THR A 311 5.53 7.63 12.74
N ILE A 312 4.41 7.06 13.18
CA ILE A 312 3.62 7.63 14.27
C ILE A 312 4.12 6.97 15.55
N ASN A 313 4.74 7.75 16.43
CA ASN A 313 5.02 7.29 17.79
C ASN A 313 3.68 7.24 18.53
N THR A 314 3.29 6.04 18.91
CA THR A 314 2.09 5.77 19.72
C THR A 314 2.29 6.18 21.17
#